data_AF-A0A9X2DV90-F1
#
_entry.id   AF-A0A9X2DV90-F1
#
_cell.length_a   1.000
_cell.length_b   1.000
_cell.length_c   1.000
_cell.angle_alpha   90.00
_cell.angle_beta   90.00
_cell.angle_gamma   90.00
#
_symmetry.space_group_name_H-M   'P 1'
#
loop_
_entity.id
_entity.type
_entity.pdbx_description
1 polymer ?
#
loop_
_entity_poly.entity_id
_entity_poly.type
_entity_poly.pdbx_seq_one_letter_code
_entity_poly.pdbx_strand_id
1 'polypeptide(L)'
;MEEFLRKSLFVIEQSGWLAPLFFILLHVVRQIFFIPVLFICLLGGYLFGTLAGSLYSIVGLTAVSFVFYWLVYLFPGVRKKVAALKRRMLKDEYRLTLPQMMVMRLMPFVHFHLVSLYLMETTDNVKKYTQQSFIVSIPPAIVYTSFGDMLHELPLVGTVVFILFLTLLFLFFRPKRTTSVSWAGFFAEKKE
;
A
#
# COMPACT_ATOMS: atom_id res chain seq x y z
N MET A 1 -12.94 -9.60 40.70
CA MET A 1 -13.05 -9.99 39.27
C MET A 1 -13.84 -8.95 38.48
N GLU A 2 -15.06 -8.60 38.90
CA GLU A 2 -15.90 -7.61 38.20
C GLU A 2 -15.33 -6.18 38.21
N GLU A 3 -14.67 -5.76 39.29
CA GLU A 3 -14.05 -4.43 39.37
C GLU A 3 -12.84 -4.28 38.43
N PHE A 4 -12.09 -5.38 38.22
CA PHE A 4 -11.02 -5.45 37.23
C PHE A 4 -11.59 -5.37 35.82
N LEU A 5 -12.68 -6.10 35.53
CA LEU A 5 -13.37 -6.05 34.24
C LEU A 5 -13.92 -4.65 33.94
N ARG A 6 -14.53 -3.98 34.93
CA ARG A 6 -15.00 -2.60 34.79
C ARG A 6 -13.86 -1.61 34.54
N LYS A 7 -12.74 -1.72 35.26
CA LYS A 7 -11.56 -0.88 35.01
C LYS A 7 -10.96 -1.14 33.63
N SER A 8 -10.87 -2.40 33.18
CA SER A 8 -10.38 -2.70 31.84
C SER A 8 -11.32 -2.20 30.75
N LEU A 9 -12.64 -2.33 30.91
CA LEU A 9 -13.63 -1.82 29.97
C LEU A 9 -13.57 -0.29 29.89
N PHE A 10 -13.47 0.40 31.03
CA PHE A 10 -13.32 1.85 31.06
C PHE A 10 -12.04 2.34 30.37
N VAL A 11 -10.92 1.63 30.58
CA VAL A 11 -9.65 1.94 29.91
C VAL A 11 -9.74 1.67 28.40
N ILE A 12 -10.41 0.59 27.97
CA ILE A 12 -10.62 0.27 26.56
C ILE A 12 -11.51 1.31 25.88
N GLU A 13 -12.62 1.70 26.51
CA GLU A 13 -13.52 2.75 26.01
C GLU A 13 -12.81 4.10 25.92
N GLN A 14 -12.01 4.45 26.93
CA GLN A 14 -11.21 5.69 26.90
C GLN A 14 -9.99 5.63 25.98
N SER A 15 -9.51 4.47 25.56
CA SER A 15 -8.35 4.36 24.65
C SER A 15 -8.73 4.22 23.19
N GLY A 16 -10.03 4.23 22.86
CA GLY A 16 -10.53 4.20 21.48
C GLY A 16 -9.97 5.32 20.59
N TRP A 17 -9.61 6.49 21.14
CA TRP A 17 -8.98 7.58 20.39
C TRP A 17 -7.53 7.27 19.94
N LEU A 18 -6.87 6.28 20.53
CA LEU A 18 -5.54 5.83 20.11
C LEU A 18 -5.61 4.94 18.86
N ALA A 19 -6.76 4.35 18.55
CA ALA A 19 -6.90 3.45 17.41
C ALA A 19 -6.54 4.12 16.07
N PRO A 20 -6.99 5.34 15.75
CA PRO A 20 -6.54 6.08 14.56
C PRO A 20 -5.02 6.32 14.53
N LEU A 21 -4.41 6.64 15.69
CA LEU A 21 -2.97 6.89 15.78
C LEU A 21 -2.18 5.61 15.48
N PHE A 22 -2.56 4.48 16.08
CA PHE A 22 -1.95 3.18 15.79
C PHE A 22 -2.15 2.79 14.32
N PHE A 23 -3.31 3.05 13.76
CA PHE A 23 -3.58 2.78 12.34
C PHE A 23 -2.72 3.60 11.38
N ILE A 24 -2.47 4.87 11.69
CA ILE A 24 -1.53 5.73 10.95
C ILE A 24 -0.09 5.20 11.10
N LEU A 25 0.31 4.77 12.30
CA LEU A 25 1.63 4.16 12.52
C LEU A 25 1.78 2.83 11.76
N LEU A 26 0.72 2.02 11.69
CA LEU A 26 0.70 0.78 10.92
C LEU A 26 1.01 1.03 9.43
N HIS A 27 0.54 2.15 8.85
CA HIS A 27 0.91 2.52 7.49
C HIS A 27 2.42 2.66 7.30
N VAL A 28 3.11 3.27 8.26
CA VAL A 28 4.57 3.46 8.24
C VAL A 28 5.29 2.14 8.45
N VAL A 29 4.88 1.40 9.47
CA VAL A 29 5.51 0.13 9.87
C VAL A 29 5.36 -0.96 8.80
N ARG A 30 4.27 -0.97 8.04
CA ARG A 30 4.00 -2.00 7.00
C ARG A 30 5.14 -2.16 5.99
N GLN A 31 5.88 -1.09 5.72
CA GLN A 31 6.97 -1.09 4.74
C GLN A 31 8.10 -2.02 5.16
N ILE A 32 8.35 -2.14 6.47
CA ILE A 32 9.36 -3.02 7.04
C ILE A 32 8.97 -4.49 6.82
N PHE A 33 7.67 -4.78 6.87
CA PHE A 33 7.11 -6.11 6.69
C PHE A 33 6.70 -6.43 5.25
N PHE A 34 6.99 -5.54 4.28
CA PHE A 34 6.57 -5.67 2.88
C PHE A 34 5.07 -5.91 2.68
N ILE A 35 4.24 -5.44 3.61
CA ILE A 35 2.79 -5.62 3.54
C ILE A 35 2.22 -4.65 2.49
N PRO A 36 1.48 -5.13 1.48
CA PRO A 36 0.87 -4.27 0.48
C PRO A 36 -0.08 -3.24 1.08
N VAL A 37 -0.12 -2.05 0.46
CA VAL A 37 -0.98 -0.93 0.87
C VAL A 37 -2.45 -1.34 0.98
N LEU A 38 -2.90 -2.17 0.02
CA LEU A 38 -4.26 -2.69 -0.07
C LEU A 38 -4.78 -3.24 1.26
N PHE A 39 -4.01 -4.11 1.92
CA PHE A 39 -4.45 -4.77 3.15
C PHE A 39 -4.71 -3.78 4.28
N ILE A 40 -3.82 -2.79 4.45
CA ILE A 40 -3.96 -1.80 5.52
C ILE A 40 -5.13 -0.86 5.23
N CYS A 41 -5.35 -0.46 3.98
CA CYS A 41 -6.52 0.37 3.64
C CYS A 41 -7.84 -0.40 3.80
N LEU A 42 -7.90 -1.67 3.39
CA LEU A 42 -9.07 -2.54 3.62
C LEU A 42 -9.37 -2.65 5.12
N LEU A 43 -8.34 -2.89 5.94
CA LEU A 43 -8.49 -2.93 7.40
C LEU A 43 -8.99 -1.59 7.95
N GLY A 44 -8.53 -0.45 7.40
CA GLY A 44 -9.01 0.86 7.78
C GLY A 44 -10.49 1.07 7.51
N GLY A 45 -10.96 0.64 6.34
CA GLY A 45 -12.38 0.63 5.99
C GLY A 45 -13.20 -0.25 6.92
N TYR A 46 -12.72 -1.46 7.17
CA TYR A 46 -13.38 -2.42 8.05
C TYR A 46 -13.50 -1.94 9.51
N LEU A 47 -12.51 -1.19 10.02
CA LEU A 47 -12.46 -0.74 11.41
C LEU A 47 -13.11 0.63 11.64
N PHE A 48 -12.97 1.57 10.69
CA PHE A 48 -13.35 2.97 10.86
C PHE A 48 -14.41 3.44 9.85
N GLY A 49 -14.87 2.56 8.97
CA GLY A 49 -15.73 2.90 7.85
C GLY A 49 -15.01 3.66 6.74
N THR A 50 -15.73 3.92 5.64
CA THR A 50 -15.17 4.54 4.44
C THR A 50 -14.57 5.93 4.72
N LEU A 51 -15.33 6.83 5.37
CA LEU A 51 -14.93 8.23 5.52
C LEU A 51 -13.72 8.41 6.45
N ALA A 52 -13.82 7.92 7.69
CA ALA A 52 -12.72 8.06 8.66
C ALA A 52 -11.53 7.17 8.27
N GLY A 53 -11.78 5.95 7.80
CA GLY A 53 -10.74 5.06 7.27
C GLY A 53 -9.96 5.68 6.11
N SER A 54 -10.65 6.33 5.17
CA SER A 54 -10.01 7.10 4.08
C SER A 54 -9.12 8.21 4.61
N LEU A 55 -9.64 9.04 5.52
CA LEU A 55 -8.90 10.17 6.07
C LEU A 55 -7.62 9.70 6.77
N TYR A 56 -7.72 8.71 7.65
CA TYR A 56 -6.56 8.17 8.35
C TYR A 56 -5.58 7.47 7.40
N SER A 57 -6.08 6.80 6.35
CA SER A 57 -5.22 6.17 5.34
C SER A 57 -4.46 7.22 4.52
N ILE A 58 -5.09 8.34 4.14
CA ILE A 58 -4.42 9.45 3.45
C ILE A 58 -3.32 10.04 4.33
N VAL A 59 -3.60 10.26 5.61
CA VAL A 59 -2.60 10.76 6.57
C VAL A 59 -1.44 9.77 6.72
N GLY A 60 -1.74 8.48 6.90
CA GLY A 60 -0.73 7.41 7.00
C GLY A 60 0.12 7.26 5.75
N LEU A 61 -0.48 7.29 4.56
CA LEU A 61 0.21 7.26 3.27
C LEU A 61 1.11 8.49 3.06
N THR A 62 0.64 9.66 3.49
CA THR A 62 1.42 10.90 3.41
C THR A 62 2.60 10.87 4.38
N ALA A 63 2.40 10.40 5.62
CA ALA A 63 3.46 10.21 6.61
C ALA A 63 4.54 9.24 6.10
N VAL A 64 4.10 8.16 5.47
CA VAL A 64 4.96 7.20 4.77
C VAL A 64 5.83 7.88 3.69
N SER A 65 5.25 8.73 2.83
CA SER A 65 6.02 9.48 1.83
C SER A 65 7.01 10.43 2.49
N PHE A 66 6.61 11.12 3.56
CA PHE A 66 7.48 12.02 4.31
C PHE A 66 8.69 11.30 4.93
N VAL A 67 8.46 10.17 5.61
CA VAL A 67 9.53 9.32 6.17
C VAL A 67 10.46 8.82 5.07
N PHE A 68 9.90 8.40 3.94
CA PHE A 68 10.69 7.95 2.79
C PHE A 68 11.59 9.06 2.23
N TYR A 69 11.07 10.28 2.10
CA TYR A 69 11.86 11.43 1.66
C TYR A 69 13.05 11.69 2.60
N TRP A 70 12.78 11.70 3.91
CA TRP A 70 13.81 11.91 4.92
C TRP A 70 14.87 10.80 4.91
N LEU A 71 14.45 9.54 4.76
CA LEU A 71 15.36 8.39 4.68
C LEU A 71 16.33 8.53 3.49
N VAL A 72 15.83 8.93 2.31
CA VAL A 72 16.68 9.12 1.13
C VAL A 72 17.66 10.29 1.34
N TYR A 73 17.25 11.34 2.04
CA TYR A 73 18.11 12.48 2.33
C TYR A 73 19.21 12.14 3.36
N LEU A 74 18.85 11.43 4.44
CA LEU A 74 19.75 11.12 5.54
C LEU A 74 20.80 10.05 5.17
N PHE A 75 20.45 9.10 4.31
CA PHE A 75 21.33 7.99 3.95
C PHE A 75 21.94 8.16 2.55
N PRO A 76 23.21 8.62 2.42
CA PRO A 76 23.82 8.90 1.13
C PRO A 76 23.95 7.65 0.23
N GLY A 77 24.05 6.45 0.82
CA GLY A 77 24.03 5.19 0.08
C GLY A 77 22.69 4.93 -0.61
N VAL A 78 21.57 5.23 0.07
CA VAL A 78 20.22 5.14 -0.50
C VAL A 78 20.07 6.19 -1.59
N ARG A 79 20.50 7.44 -1.32
CA ARG A 79 20.47 8.53 -2.32
C ARG A 79 21.18 8.16 -3.62
N LYS A 80 22.37 7.55 -3.55
CA LYS A 80 23.12 7.09 -4.73
C LYS A 80 22.35 6.02 -5.51
N LYS A 81 21.76 5.03 -4.83
CA LYS A 81 20.95 3.97 -5.45
C LYS A 81 19.69 4.55 -6.12
N VAL A 82 19.01 5.46 -5.42
CA VAL A 82 17.85 6.19 -5.94
C VAL A 82 18.21 7.00 -7.18
N ALA A 83 19.32 7.74 -7.16
CA ALA A 83 19.79 8.50 -8.31
C ALA A 83 20.18 7.60 -9.50
N ALA A 84 20.68 6.40 -9.26
CA ALA A 84 20.93 5.40 -10.31
C ALA A 84 19.62 4.84 -10.89
N LEU A 85 18.64 4.51 -10.04
CA LEU A 85 17.33 4.01 -10.47
C LEU A 85 16.57 5.07 -11.27
N LYS A 86 16.55 6.32 -10.79
CA LYS A 86 16.04 7.49 -11.48
C LYS A 86 16.58 7.58 -12.92
N ARG A 87 17.91 7.52 -13.09
CA ARG A 87 18.56 7.57 -14.41
C ARG A 87 18.20 6.40 -15.33
N ARG A 88 17.75 5.26 -14.80
CA ARG A 88 17.29 4.12 -15.60
C ARG A 88 15.80 4.21 -15.93
N MET A 89 14.97 4.65 -14.99
CA MET A 89 13.52 4.74 -15.17
C MET A 89 13.07 5.96 -15.97
N LEU A 90 13.86 7.03 -15.99
CA LEU A 90 13.54 8.30 -16.64
C LEU A 90 14.44 8.59 -17.85
N LYS A 91 14.93 7.54 -18.52
CA LYS A 91 15.66 7.71 -19.78
C LYS A 91 14.77 8.27 -20.90
N ASP A 92 13.47 8.02 -20.79
CA ASP A 92 12.48 8.49 -21.76
C ASP A 92 11.99 9.89 -21.40
N GLU A 93 11.77 10.74 -22.41
CA GLU A 93 11.21 12.09 -22.23
C GLU A 93 9.77 12.08 -21.67
N TYR A 94 9.14 10.90 -21.56
CA TYR A 94 7.78 10.76 -21.11
C TYR A 94 7.65 11.03 -19.60
N ARG A 95 7.02 12.16 -19.28
CA ARG A 95 6.69 12.52 -17.90
C ARG A 95 5.28 12.06 -17.55
N LEU A 96 5.16 11.21 -16.53
CA LEU A 96 3.89 10.87 -15.90
C LEU A 96 3.21 12.12 -15.33
N THR A 97 1.92 12.24 -15.63
CA THR A 97 1.04 13.27 -15.07
C THR A 97 0.50 12.84 -13.68
N LEU A 98 -0.01 13.81 -12.90
CA LEU A 98 -0.60 13.52 -11.58
C LEU A 98 -1.72 12.46 -11.63
N PRO A 99 -2.69 12.52 -12.56
CA PRO A 99 -3.73 11.48 -12.67
C PRO A 99 -3.18 10.11 -13.01
N GLN A 100 -2.15 10.01 -13.85
CA GLN A 100 -1.51 8.72 -14.16
C GLN A 100 -0.84 8.13 -12.91
N MET A 101 -0.16 8.95 -12.12
CA MET A 101 0.42 8.51 -10.86
C MET A 101 -0.63 8.06 -9.84
N MET A 102 -1.78 8.74 -9.81
CA MET A 102 -2.95 8.35 -9.01
C MET A 102 -3.44 6.95 -9.38
N VAL A 103 -3.61 6.69 -10.68
CA VAL A 103 -3.99 5.36 -11.19
C VAL A 103 -2.91 4.33 -10.87
N MET A 104 -1.64 4.67 -11.03
CA MET A 104 -0.54 3.78 -10.68
C MET A 104 -0.54 3.39 -9.19
N ARG A 105 -0.82 4.33 -8.27
CA ARG A 105 -0.94 3.99 -6.83
C ARG A 105 -2.18 3.17 -6.49
N LEU A 106 -3.20 3.21 -7.33
CA LEU A 106 -4.38 2.35 -7.22
C LEU A 106 -4.12 0.92 -7.71
N MET A 107 -3.04 0.67 -8.45
CA MET A 107 -2.67 -0.67 -8.86
C MET A 107 -1.93 -1.40 -7.72
N PRO A 108 -2.41 -2.56 -7.23
CA PRO A 108 -1.81 -3.25 -6.09
C PRO A 108 -0.42 -3.82 -6.39
N PHE A 109 -0.08 -4.00 -7.67
CA PHE A 109 1.22 -4.53 -8.13
C PHE A 109 2.31 -3.47 -8.17
N VAL A 110 1.94 -2.19 -8.21
CA VAL A 110 2.91 -1.08 -8.23
C VAL A 110 3.35 -0.78 -6.81
N HIS A 111 4.63 -0.98 -6.53
CA HIS A 111 5.16 -0.74 -5.20
C HIS A 111 5.13 0.75 -4.84
N PHE A 112 4.70 1.07 -3.61
CA PHE A 112 4.46 2.44 -3.15
C PHE A 112 5.67 3.38 -3.34
N HIS A 113 6.88 2.86 -3.13
CA HIS A 113 8.10 3.66 -3.26
C HIS A 113 8.41 4.07 -4.70
N LEU A 114 7.93 3.36 -5.73
CA LEU A 114 8.22 3.72 -7.13
C LEU A 114 7.60 5.07 -7.50
N VAL A 115 6.32 5.25 -7.22
CA VAL A 115 5.63 6.54 -7.46
C VAL A 115 6.21 7.64 -6.55
N SER A 116 6.57 7.29 -5.32
CA SER A 116 7.21 8.23 -4.40
C SER A 116 8.59 8.68 -4.88
N LEU A 117 9.36 7.81 -5.53
CA LEU A 117 10.64 8.17 -6.15
C LEU A 117 10.45 9.07 -7.36
N TYR A 118 9.48 8.75 -8.20
CA TYR A 118 9.13 9.59 -9.34
C TYR A 118 8.72 11.00 -8.88
N LEU A 119 7.84 11.10 -7.87
CA LEU A 119 7.44 12.38 -7.29
C LEU A 119 8.61 13.17 -6.68
N MET A 120 9.51 12.49 -5.97
CA MET A 120 10.71 13.12 -5.42
C MET A 120 11.58 13.72 -6.52
N GLU A 121 11.58 13.11 -7.69
CA GLU A 121 12.36 13.59 -8.82
C GLU A 121 11.70 14.76 -9.56
N THR A 122 10.38 14.72 -9.73
CA THR A 122 9.65 15.77 -10.44
C THR A 122 9.34 17.00 -9.59
N THR A 123 9.76 17.02 -8.32
CA THR A 123 9.48 18.12 -7.39
C THR A 123 10.76 18.76 -6.86
N ASP A 124 10.74 20.08 -6.78
CA ASP A 124 11.93 20.87 -6.40
C ASP A 124 12.17 20.87 -4.88
N ASN A 125 11.14 20.61 -4.08
CA ASN A 125 11.20 20.71 -2.62
C ASN A 125 10.26 19.75 -1.91
N VAL A 126 10.54 19.49 -0.63
CA VAL A 126 9.77 18.57 0.23
C VAL A 126 8.30 18.96 0.37
N LYS A 127 7.97 20.26 0.28
CA LYS A 127 6.59 20.74 0.38
C LYS A 127 5.77 20.31 -0.83
N LYS A 128 6.26 20.59 -2.05
CA LYS A 128 5.62 20.15 -3.30
C LYS A 128 5.54 18.63 -3.36
N TYR A 129 6.61 17.93 -2.97
CA TYR A 129 6.64 16.48 -2.87
C TYR A 129 5.52 15.93 -1.97
N THR A 130 5.36 16.50 -0.78
CA THR A 130 4.37 16.06 0.21
C THR A 130 2.96 16.38 -0.27
N GLN A 131 2.73 17.55 -0.86
CA GLN A 131 1.44 17.94 -1.43
C GLN A 131 1.02 17.02 -2.59
N GLN A 132 1.92 16.74 -3.53
CA GLN A 132 1.62 15.81 -4.61
C GLN A 132 1.43 14.38 -4.09
N SER A 133 2.25 13.95 -3.11
CA SER A 133 2.10 12.64 -2.47
C SER A 133 0.76 12.50 -1.75
N PHE A 134 0.25 13.57 -1.14
CA PHE A 134 -1.08 13.61 -0.53
C PHE A 134 -2.15 13.39 -1.60
N ILE A 135 -2.15 14.19 -2.68
CA ILE A 135 -3.12 14.09 -3.78
C ILE A 135 -3.13 12.69 -4.40
N VAL A 136 -1.94 12.16 -4.70
CA VAL A 136 -1.78 10.84 -5.33
C VAL A 136 -2.20 9.69 -4.39
N SER A 137 -2.26 9.92 -3.08
CA SER A 137 -2.73 8.93 -2.09
C SER A 137 -4.25 8.87 -1.93
N ILE A 138 -4.99 9.88 -2.42
CA ILE A 138 -6.44 9.97 -2.23
C ILE A 138 -7.17 8.77 -2.86
N PRO A 139 -6.96 8.43 -4.15
CA PRO A 139 -7.71 7.36 -4.79
C PRO A 139 -7.57 5.98 -4.13
N PRO A 140 -6.35 5.45 -3.86
CA PRO A 140 -6.22 4.16 -3.19
C PRO A 140 -6.78 4.17 -1.78
N ALA A 141 -6.68 5.29 -1.05
CA ALA A 141 -7.27 5.40 0.28
C ALA A 141 -8.79 5.27 0.22
N ILE A 142 -9.47 6.01 -0.67
CA ILE A 142 -10.92 5.96 -0.81
C ILE A 142 -11.38 4.58 -1.30
N VAL A 143 -10.85 4.14 -2.44
CA VAL A 143 -11.33 2.90 -3.08
C VAL A 143 -11.16 1.70 -2.16
N TYR A 144 -9.97 1.52 -1.58
CA TYR A 144 -9.70 0.34 -0.76
C TYR A 144 -10.39 0.40 0.60
N THR A 145 -10.55 1.57 1.21
CA THR A 145 -11.32 1.67 2.46
C THR A 145 -12.80 1.45 2.21
N SER A 146 -13.36 1.94 1.09
CA SER A 146 -14.74 1.60 0.70
C SER A 146 -14.95 0.09 0.55
N PHE A 147 -14.03 -0.61 -0.11
CA PHE A 147 -14.11 -2.08 -0.18
C PHE A 147 -14.02 -2.74 1.21
N GLY A 148 -13.19 -2.19 2.11
CA GLY A 148 -13.06 -2.69 3.48
C GLY A 148 -14.34 -2.53 4.30
N ASP A 149 -15.00 -1.39 4.15
CA ASP A 149 -16.28 -1.07 4.79
C ASP A 149 -17.40 -1.99 4.28
N MET A 150 -17.46 -2.20 2.95
CA MET A 150 -18.40 -3.17 2.36
C MET A 150 -18.21 -4.60 2.89
N LEU A 151 -16.97 -5.01 3.18
CA LEU A 151 -16.70 -6.33 3.78
C LEU A 151 -17.24 -6.43 5.21
N HIS A 152 -17.31 -5.32 5.95
CA HIS A 152 -17.86 -5.28 7.30
C HIS A 152 -19.37 -5.58 7.32
N GLU A 153 -20.08 -5.11 6.30
CA GLU A 153 -21.54 -5.29 6.17
C GLU A 153 -21.93 -6.68 5.63
N LEU A 154 -20.98 -7.50 5.17
CA LEU A 154 -21.29 -8.83 4.65
C LEU A 154 -21.65 -9.80 5.79
N PRO A 155 -22.82 -10.48 5.72
CA PRO A 155 -23.12 -11.56 6.65
C PRO A 155 -22.15 -12.72 6.45
N LEU A 156 -21.94 -13.55 7.48
CA LEU A 156 -20.97 -14.67 7.45
C LEU A 156 -21.18 -15.59 6.24
N VAL A 157 -22.43 -15.86 5.86
CA VAL A 157 -22.78 -16.62 4.65
C VAL A 157 -22.27 -15.94 3.39
N GLY A 158 -22.45 -14.62 3.28
CA GLY A 158 -21.94 -13.82 2.17
C GLY A 158 -20.42 -13.85 2.07
N THR A 159 -19.71 -13.77 3.21
CA THR A 159 -18.25 -13.90 3.26
C THR A 159 -17.77 -15.26 2.76
N VAL A 160 -18.41 -16.35 3.20
CA VAL A 160 -18.06 -17.72 2.77
C VAL A 160 -18.30 -17.90 1.27
N VAL A 161 -19.45 -17.44 0.76
CA VAL A 161 -19.77 -17.49 -0.67
C VAL A 161 -18.77 -16.66 -1.49
N PHE A 162 -18.39 -15.47 -1.03
CA PHE A 162 -17.41 -14.64 -1.70
C PHE A 162 -16.01 -15.29 -1.76
N ILE A 163 -15.56 -15.89 -0.65
CA ILE A 163 -14.29 -16.63 -0.60
C ILE A 163 -14.33 -17.83 -1.54
N LEU A 164 -15.42 -18.60 -1.55
CA LEU A 164 -15.60 -19.73 -2.47
C LEU A 164 -15.57 -19.26 -3.92
N PHE A 165 -16.27 -18.17 -4.25
CA PHE A 165 -16.25 -17.57 -5.58
C PHE A 165 -14.85 -17.15 -6.02
N LEU A 166 -14.11 -16.43 -5.16
CA LEU A 166 -12.72 -16.04 -5.45
C LEU A 166 -11.80 -17.25 -5.62
N THR A 167 -11.98 -18.28 -4.80
CA THR A 167 -11.21 -19.53 -4.89
C THR A 167 -11.50 -20.26 -6.20
N LEU A 168 -12.76 -20.36 -6.61
CA LEU A 168 -13.15 -20.96 -7.88
C LEU A 168 -12.59 -20.16 -9.07
N LEU A 169 -12.64 -18.83 -9.01
CA LEU A 169 -12.05 -17.95 -10.02
C LEU A 169 -10.54 -18.18 -10.09
N PHE A 170 -9.84 -18.21 -8.96
CA PHE A 170 -8.41 -18.50 -8.91
C PHE A 170 -8.08 -19.88 -9.53
N LEU A 171 -8.87 -20.92 -9.22
CA LEU A 171 -8.69 -22.25 -9.79
C LEU A 171 -9.00 -22.29 -11.29
N PHE A 172 -9.98 -21.51 -11.75
CA PHE A 172 -10.34 -21.39 -13.17
C PHE A 172 -9.22 -20.71 -13.98
N PHE A 173 -8.68 -19.60 -13.47
CA PHE A 173 -7.58 -18.86 -14.09
C PHE A 173 -6.20 -19.45 -13.80
N ARG A 174 -6.11 -20.54 -13.02
CA ARG A 174 -4.85 -21.23 -12.75
C ARG A 174 -4.25 -21.69 -14.08
N PRO A 175 -3.06 -21.19 -14.47
CA PRO A 175 -2.45 -21.59 -15.73
C PRO A 175 -2.19 -23.11 -15.70
N LYS A 176 -2.86 -23.84 -16.60
CA LYS A 176 -2.72 -25.31 -16.74
C LYS A 176 -1.38 -25.75 -17.32
N ARG A 177 -0.55 -24.80 -17.81
CA ARG A 177 0.80 -25.07 -18.30
C ARG A 177 1.81 -24.79 -17.20
N THR A 178 2.16 -25.82 -16.45
CA THR A 178 3.51 -25.94 -15.90
C THR A 178 4.45 -25.98 -17.10
N THR A 179 5.01 -24.85 -17.49
CA THR A 179 6.25 -24.86 -18.27
C THR A 179 7.29 -25.49 -17.34
N SER A 180 7.46 -26.81 -17.44
CA SER A 180 8.67 -27.46 -16.97
C SER A 180 9.78 -26.85 -17.80
N VAL A 181 10.40 -25.80 -17.27
CA VAL A 181 11.69 -25.36 -17.79
C VAL A 181 12.61 -26.54 -17.51
N SER A 182 12.79 -27.39 -18.52
CA SER A 182 13.71 -28.50 -18.47
C SER A 182 15.05 -27.91 -18.05
N TRP A 183 15.61 -28.40 -16.94
CA TRP A 183 16.91 -27.99 -16.41
C TRP A 183 18.00 -28.04 -17.50
N ALA A 184 17.85 -28.93 -18.49
CA ALA A 184 18.75 -29.04 -19.63
C ALA A 184 18.73 -27.81 -20.57
N GLY A 185 17.61 -27.08 -20.65
CA GLY A 185 17.50 -25.85 -21.46
C GLY A 185 18.02 -24.60 -20.76
N PHE A 186 18.14 -24.62 -19.43
CA PHE A 186 18.66 -23.49 -18.64
C PHE A 186 20.19 -23.43 -18.65
N PHE A 187 20.85 -24.60 -18.77
CA PHE A 187 22.31 -24.74 -18.82
C PHE A 187 22.83 -25.15 -20.20
N ALA A 188 21.99 -25.17 -21.23
CA ALA A 188 22.46 -25.34 -22.60
C ALA A 188 23.30 -24.11 -22.96
N GLU A 189 24.62 -24.27 -22.84
CA GLU A 189 25.60 -23.31 -23.32
C GLU A 189 25.32 -23.09 -24.81
N LYS A 190 24.96 -21.86 -25.15
CA LYS A 190 24.69 -21.44 -26.52
C LYS A 190 26.02 -21.49 -27.28
N LYS A 191 26.38 -22.66 -27.82
CA LYS A 191 27.46 -22.74 -28.81
C LYS A 191 27.02 -21.95 -30.04
N GLU A 192 27.90 -21.01 -30.42
CA GLU A 192 27.75 -20.05 -31.51
C GLU A 192 27.34 -20.67 -32.84
#